data_AF-A0A838WCQ2-F1
#
_entry.id   AF-A0A838WCQ2-F1
#
_cell.length_a   1.000
_cell.length_b   1.000
_cell.length_c   1.000
_cell.angle_alpha   90.00
_cell.angle_beta   90.00
_cell.angle_gamma   90.00
#
_symmetry.space_group_name_H-M   'P 1'
#
loop_
_entity.id
_entity.type
_entity.pdbx_description
1 polymer ?
#
loop_
_entity_poly.entity_id
_entity_poly.type
_entity_poly.pdbx_seq_one_letter_code
_entity_poly.pdbx_strand_id
1 'polypeptide(L)'
;MILQALAEYYDRTTREEDTALSPPGFERKEIPFVVVLDSKGNFMDLEDTRAGEGKKKRGRAFAVPQAVKRTVAVASNLLWDNPGYVFGIDSKGNPERALRQHEAFSSAIRDLPDVQDDPGVAAVLAFLDAGDFHSVFDHPNWQEVAETGANLSFRLQGDQELVCQREAVRAAVTAPPESESEAGARCLVTGEPDAVARLHPSIKGVWGAQTSGANVVSFNLDAFNSFGRAQGFNAPVGKRATFAYTTALNHLLRRESLQRMQVGDASTVFWAERATPMETAITALFGEPPKDDPDRNIAAVEALYASPRTGAEIVGADARTRFYVLGLAPNASRIAVRFWHVSTVGELAVRLRRHFDDLRVVHAPHEPAVLSLFRLLVSTAALGKPENIRPNLAGDFMRAVLNGTSYPRELLGAAVQRIRAEREITYPRASLIRACLVREARRNSQPAELEVGVSLDESNLNAAYRLGRLFAVLERAQEAANPRLNATIRDRYYGAASTTPVTVFP
;
A
#
# COMPACT_ATOMS: atom_id res chain seq x y z
N MET A 1 15.49 11.60 2.46
CA MET A 1 14.79 10.91 3.58
C MET A 1 13.38 10.48 3.15
N ILE A 2 12.73 9.52 3.82
CA ILE A 2 11.39 8.99 3.42
C ILE A 2 10.33 10.10 3.31
N LEU A 3 10.17 10.90 4.37
CA LEU A 3 9.14 11.95 4.42
C LEU A 3 9.37 13.02 3.35
N GLN A 4 10.63 13.32 3.05
CA GLN A 4 11.02 14.25 1.99
C GLN A 4 10.63 13.70 0.61
N ALA A 5 10.97 12.43 0.32
CA ALA A 5 10.62 11.81 -0.96
C ALA A 5 9.09 11.69 -1.17
N LEU A 6 8.31 11.55 -0.09
CA LEU A 6 6.85 11.58 -0.13
C LEU A 6 6.29 13.00 -0.33
N ALA A 7 6.91 14.02 0.28
CA ALA A 7 6.55 15.41 0.03
C ALA A 7 6.87 15.82 -1.42
N GLU A 8 8.03 15.42 -1.95
CA GLU A 8 8.40 15.62 -3.36
C GLU A 8 7.41 14.90 -4.32
N TYR A 9 6.95 13.69 -3.96
CA TYR A 9 5.90 12.99 -4.71
C TYR A 9 4.57 13.74 -4.71
N TYR A 10 4.18 14.30 -3.55
CA TYR A 10 2.99 15.15 -3.47
C TYR A 10 3.13 16.35 -4.41
N ASP A 11 4.23 17.10 -4.30
CA ASP A 11 4.47 18.32 -5.08
C ASP A 11 4.52 18.08 -6.59
N ARG A 12 5.06 16.95 -7.06
CA ARG A 12 5.06 16.64 -8.50
C ARG A 12 3.66 16.28 -9.01
N THR A 13 2.93 15.48 -8.23
CA THR A 13 1.63 14.94 -8.65
C THR A 13 0.53 16.01 -8.60
N THR A 14 0.72 17.08 -7.81
CA THR A 14 -0.19 18.23 -7.79
C THR A 14 0.10 19.27 -8.89
N ARG A 15 1.25 19.20 -9.56
CA ARG A 15 1.59 20.09 -10.70
C ARG A 15 1.12 19.56 -12.05
N GLU A 16 0.86 18.26 -12.15
CA GLU A 16 0.32 17.63 -13.35
C GLU A 16 -1.19 17.94 -13.43
N GLU A 17 -1.70 18.52 -14.52
CA GLU A 17 -3.06 19.14 -14.63
C GLU A 17 -4.26 18.19 -14.35
N ASP A 18 -4.03 16.90 -14.10
CA ASP A 18 -5.03 15.88 -13.78
C ASP A 18 -4.77 15.27 -12.38
N THR A 19 -4.78 16.11 -11.34
CA THR A 19 -4.23 15.72 -10.03
C THR A 19 -5.15 14.73 -9.30
N ALA A 20 -4.74 13.46 -9.25
CA ALA A 20 -5.37 12.44 -8.42
C ALA A 20 -5.17 12.62 -6.89
N LEU A 21 -4.53 13.72 -6.46
CA LEU A 21 -4.28 14.09 -5.06
C LEU A 21 -5.12 15.30 -4.64
N SER A 22 -5.48 15.36 -3.37
CA SER A 22 -6.21 16.49 -2.80
C SER A 22 -5.32 17.73 -2.67
N PRO A 23 -5.87 18.94 -2.90
CA PRO A 23 -5.17 20.19 -2.62
C PRO A 23 -4.88 20.36 -1.11
N PRO A 24 -3.97 21.26 -0.72
CA PRO A 24 -3.68 21.55 0.68
C PRO A 24 -4.95 21.75 1.51
N GLY A 25 -5.01 21.13 2.69
CA GLY A 25 -6.16 21.22 3.59
C GLY A 25 -7.35 20.32 3.23
N PHE A 26 -7.28 19.52 2.15
CA PHE A 26 -8.33 18.57 1.76
C PHE A 26 -7.87 17.10 1.89
N GLU A 27 -8.83 16.19 2.10
CA GLU A 27 -8.63 14.74 1.95
C GLU A 27 -9.71 14.11 1.05
N ARG A 28 -9.41 12.94 0.47
CA ARG A 28 -10.41 12.11 -0.22
C ARG A 28 -11.15 11.26 0.82
N LYS A 29 -12.46 11.50 0.99
CA LYS A 29 -13.29 10.83 1.99
C LYS A 29 -14.56 10.27 1.36
N GLU A 30 -14.95 9.06 1.76
CA GLU A 30 -16.25 8.49 1.40
C GLU A 30 -17.35 9.22 2.17
N ILE A 31 -18.30 9.80 1.45
CA ILE A 31 -19.48 10.49 1.99
C ILE A 31 -20.71 9.71 1.52
N PRO A 32 -21.19 8.73 2.31
CA PRO A 32 -22.31 7.87 1.91
C PRO A 32 -23.60 8.61 1.59
N PHE A 33 -23.88 9.72 2.29
CA PHE A 33 -25.13 10.46 2.14
C PHE A 33 -24.90 11.95 1.98
N VAL A 34 -25.72 12.61 1.18
CA VAL A 34 -25.62 14.05 0.90
C VAL A 34 -26.97 14.70 1.15
N VAL A 35 -26.99 15.75 1.97
CA VAL A 35 -28.16 16.60 2.21
C VAL A 35 -28.25 17.61 1.06
N VAL A 36 -29.30 17.51 0.25
CA VAL A 36 -29.54 18.42 -0.87
C VAL A 36 -30.43 19.56 -0.40
N LEU A 37 -29.96 20.79 -0.61
CA LEU A 37 -30.65 22.02 -0.19
C LEU A 37 -31.01 22.88 -1.40
N ASP A 38 -32.09 23.64 -1.33
CA ASP A 38 -32.34 24.73 -2.27
C ASP A 38 -31.51 25.99 -1.93
N SER A 39 -31.59 27.03 -2.76
CA SER A 39 -30.88 28.31 -2.54
C SER A 39 -31.30 29.07 -1.28
N LYS A 40 -32.38 28.66 -0.61
CA LYS A 40 -32.89 29.26 0.63
C LYS A 40 -32.54 28.43 1.86
N GLY A 41 -31.88 27.28 1.70
CA GLY A 41 -31.57 26.36 2.78
C GLY A 41 -32.72 25.41 3.15
N ASN A 42 -33.74 25.26 2.30
CA ASN A 42 -34.78 24.25 2.53
C ASN A 42 -34.26 22.87 2.12
N PHE A 43 -34.58 21.86 2.92
CA PHE A 43 -34.28 20.47 2.60
C PHE A 43 -35.07 20.00 1.37
N MET A 44 -34.36 19.41 0.41
CA MET A 44 -34.94 18.89 -0.84
C MET A 44 -34.87 17.36 -0.92
N ASP A 45 -33.71 16.77 -0.59
CA ASP A 45 -33.48 15.33 -0.71
C ASP A 45 -32.31 14.88 0.17
N LEU A 46 -32.26 13.58 0.49
CA LEU A 46 -31.14 12.91 1.14
C LEU A 46 -30.60 11.81 0.23
N GLU A 47 -29.65 12.20 -0.62
CA GLU A 47 -29.07 11.36 -1.68
C GLU A 47 -28.17 10.26 -1.11
N ASP A 48 -28.38 9.01 -1.54
CA ASP A 48 -27.48 7.89 -1.27
C ASP A 48 -26.41 7.80 -2.37
N THR A 49 -25.16 8.10 -2.03
CA THR A 49 -24.04 8.04 -3.00
C THR A 49 -23.37 6.68 -3.03
N ARG A 50 -23.87 5.71 -2.26
CA ARG A 50 -23.22 4.41 -2.13
C ARG A 50 -23.46 3.54 -3.35
N ALA A 51 -22.40 2.86 -3.79
CA ALA A 51 -22.45 1.85 -4.83
C ALA A 51 -22.05 0.47 -4.30
N GLY A 52 -22.56 -0.60 -4.93
CA GLY A 52 -22.29 -1.99 -4.58
C GLY A 52 -23.47 -2.71 -3.92
N GLU A 53 -23.24 -3.96 -3.50
CA GLU A 53 -24.30 -4.85 -2.98
C GLU A 53 -24.13 -5.16 -1.48
N GLY A 54 -25.25 -5.19 -0.76
CA GLY A 54 -25.35 -5.57 0.65
C GLY A 54 -24.43 -4.75 1.57
N LYS A 55 -23.81 -5.44 2.55
CA LYS A 55 -22.88 -4.83 3.54
C LYS A 55 -21.57 -4.30 2.95
N LYS A 56 -21.35 -4.45 1.64
CA LYS A 56 -20.17 -3.93 0.92
C LYS A 56 -20.46 -2.63 0.17
N LYS A 57 -21.66 -2.04 0.31
CA LYS A 57 -21.96 -0.70 -0.20
C LYS A 57 -20.93 0.30 0.32
N ARG A 58 -20.35 1.09 -0.59
CA ARG A 58 -19.36 2.13 -0.25
C ARG A 58 -19.80 3.47 -0.80
N GLY A 59 -19.71 4.50 0.04
CA GLY A 59 -20.02 5.87 -0.38
C GLY A 59 -19.05 6.35 -1.46
N ARG A 60 -19.52 7.23 -2.34
CA ARG A 60 -18.65 7.90 -3.31
C ARG A 60 -17.59 8.72 -2.55
N ALA A 61 -16.35 8.70 -3.06
CA ALA A 61 -15.28 9.50 -2.51
C ALA A 61 -15.31 10.93 -3.07
N PHE A 62 -15.33 11.92 -2.17
CA PHE A 62 -15.28 13.36 -2.49
C PHE A 62 -14.01 13.98 -1.92
N ALA A 63 -13.59 15.12 -2.49
CA ALA A 63 -12.56 15.94 -1.87
C ALA A 63 -13.25 16.82 -0.82
N VAL A 64 -12.91 16.63 0.45
CA VAL A 64 -13.52 17.36 1.57
C VAL A 64 -12.43 17.97 2.44
N PRO A 65 -12.69 19.05 3.21
CA PRO A 65 -11.74 19.59 4.17
C PRO A 65 -11.21 18.50 5.12
N GLN A 66 -9.93 18.56 5.45
CA GLN A 66 -9.24 17.51 6.19
C GLN A 66 -9.90 17.25 7.55
N ALA A 67 -10.10 15.97 7.87
CA ALA A 67 -10.71 15.59 9.14
C ALA A 67 -9.91 16.09 10.34
N VAL A 68 -10.60 16.67 11.31
CA VAL A 68 -9.98 17.10 12.56
C VAL A 68 -9.75 15.88 13.46
N LYS A 69 -8.56 15.77 14.04
CA LYS A 69 -8.22 14.70 14.98
C LYS A 69 -8.90 14.95 16.32
N ARG A 70 -10.07 14.33 16.52
CA ARG A 70 -10.86 14.44 17.75
C ARG A 70 -10.12 13.84 18.95
N THR A 71 -10.16 14.54 20.07
CA THR A 71 -9.73 14.04 21.38
C THR A 71 -10.93 14.00 22.32
N VAL A 72 -10.74 14.18 23.63
CA VAL A 72 -11.86 14.30 24.59
C VAL A 72 -12.72 15.54 24.27
N ALA A 73 -12.08 16.61 23.77
CA ALA A 73 -12.74 17.85 23.36
C ALA A 73 -13.57 17.69 22.08
N VAL A 74 -14.64 18.47 21.98
CA VAL A 74 -15.52 18.55 20.80
C VAL A 74 -14.78 19.30 19.70
N ALA A 75 -14.69 18.70 18.51
CA ALA A 75 -14.09 19.30 17.33
C ALA A 75 -14.81 18.77 16.09
N SER A 76 -15.44 19.68 15.35
CA SER A 76 -16.20 19.40 14.13
C SER A 76 -15.26 19.28 12.93
N ASN A 77 -15.70 18.50 11.94
CA ASN A 77 -15.16 18.62 10.59
C ASN A 77 -15.91 19.76 9.87
N LEU A 78 -15.29 20.35 8.85
CA LEU A 78 -15.84 21.52 8.16
C LEU A 78 -16.73 21.10 6.97
N LEU A 79 -18.02 21.45 7.01
CA LEU A 79 -19.03 21.16 5.97
C LEU A 79 -19.27 19.66 5.66
N TRP A 80 -18.81 18.78 6.52
CA TRP A 80 -19.15 17.35 6.51
C TRP A 80 -18.96 16.76 7.90
N ASP A 81 -19.83 15.87 8.38
CA ASP A 81 -19.63 15.15 9.66
C ASP A 81 -20.62 14.01 9.84
N ASN A 82 -20.56 13.30 10.96
CA ASN A 82 -21.60 12.34 11.35
C ASN A 82 -22.88 13.06 11.83
N PRO A 83 -24.02 12.34 11.93
CA PRO A 83 -25.32 12.95 12.24
C PRO A 83 -25.38 13.66 13.59
N GLY A 84 -24.57 13.25 14.57
CA GLY A 84 -24.51 13.90 15.88
C GLY A 84 -23.93 15.32 15.83
N TYR A 85 -22.98 15.57 14.94
CA TYR A 85 -22.47 16.93 14.67
C TYR A 85 -23.39 17.69 13.70
N VAL A 86 -23.89 17.05 12.65
CA VAL A 86 -24.69 17.75 11.64
C VAL A 86 -26.06 18.18 12.19
N PHE A 87 -26.75 17.30 12.91
CA PHE A 87 -28.14 17.52 13.36
C PHE A 87 -28.30 17.63 14.88
N GLY A 88 -27.21 17.52 15.66
CA GLY A 88 -27.29 17.59 17.13
C GLY A 88 -27.99 16.41 17.80
N ILE A 89 -28.05 15.25 17.12
CA ILE A 89 -28.78 14.08 17.62
C ILE A 89 -27.92 13.28 18.59
N ASP A 90 -28.53 12.95 19.74
CA ASP A 90 -27.93 12.07 20.72
C ASP A 90 -27.97 10.61 20.29
N SER A 91 -26.80 10.08 19.90
CA SER A 91 -26.62 8.67 19.58
C SER A 91 -26.06 7.84 20.75
N LYS A 92 -25.73 8.47 21.89
CA LYS A 92 -24.97 7.83 22.98
C LYS A 92 -25.49 8.11 24.39
N GLY A 93 -26.71 8.62 24.53
CA GLY A 93 -27.32 8.95 25.82
C GLY A 93 -26.71 10.18 26.50
N ASN A 94 -26.12 11.10 25.72
CA ASN A 94 -25.62 12.38 26.20
C ASN A 94 -26.11 13.55 25.31
N PRO A 95 -27.32 14.07 25.54
CA PRO A 95 -27.91 15.12 24.71
C PRO A 95 -27.17 16.45 24.82
N GLU A 96 -26.59 16.77 25.99
CA GLU A 96 -25.79 17.98 26.16
C GLU A 96 -24.54 17.96 25.26
N ARG A 97 -23.90 16.80 25.13
CA ARG A 97 -22.77 16.64 24.22
C ARG A 97 -23.18 16.81 22.76
N ALA A 98 -24.34 16.29 22.36
CA ALA A 98 -24.83 16.40 20.99
C ALA A 98 -25.11 17.86 20.59
N LEU A 99 -25.70 18.65 21.50
CA LEU A 99 -25.87 20.10 21.30
C LEU A 99 -24.53 20.81 21.10
N ARG A 100 -23.54 20.55 21.96
CA ARG A 100 -22.20 21.14 21.81
C ARG A 100 -21.50 20.72 20.50
N GLN A 101 -21.77 19.50 20.03
CA GLN A 101 -21.25 19.02 18.73
C GLN A 101 -21.85 19.80 17.56
N HIS A 102 -23.16 20.00 17.58
CA HIS A 102 -23.85 20.79 16.57
C HIS A 102 -23.42 22.26 16.58
N GLU A 103 -23.34 22.87 17.75
CA GLU A 103 -22.85 24.25 17.90
C GLU A 103 -21.41 24.41 17.38
N ALA A 104 -20.52 23.46 17.68
CA ALA A 104 -19.16 23.46 17.14
C ALA A 104 -19.13 23.26 15.62
N PHE A 105 -20.06 22.50 15.05
CA PHE A 105 -20.17 22.31 13.61
C PHE A 105 -20.61 23.60 12.90
N SER A 106 -21.69 24.22 13.38
CA SER A 106 -22.19 25.48 12.82
C SER A 106 -21.20 26.63 13.00
N SER A 107 -20.56 26.73 14.17
CA SER A 107 -19.55 27.78 14.43
C SER A 107 -18.34 27.65 13.50
N ALA A 108 -17.84 26.42 13.27
CA ALA A 108 -16.71 26.22 12.36
C ALA A 108 -17.02 26.65 10.91
N ILE A 109 -18.29 26.58 10.48
CA ILE A 109 -18.71 27.06 9.16
C ILE A 109 -18.83 28.60 9.15
N ARG A 110 -19.36 29.19 10.23
CA ARG A 110 -19.47 30.66 10.38
C ARG A 110 -18.12 31.36 10.48
N ASP A 111 -17.13 30.69 11.07
CA ASP A 111 -15.78 31.23 11.26
C ASP A 111 -14.91 31.13 9.99
N LEU A 112 -15.41 30.52 8.91
CA LEU A 112 -14.69 30.54 7.62
C LEU A 112 -14.66 31.98 7.07
N PRO A 113 -13.46 32.52 6.76
CA PRO A 113 -13.34 33.85 6.18
C PRO A 113 -13.82 33.86 4.73
N ASP A 114 -14.43 34.96 4.31
CA ASP A 114 -14.76 35.26 2.90
C ASP A 114 -15.63 34.24 2.15
N VAL A 115 -16.38 33.37 2.87
CA VAL A 115 -17.29 32.39 2.25
C VAL A 115 -18.77 32.73 2.41
N GLN A 116 -19.11 33.79 3.16
CA GLN A 116 -20.51 34.04 3.54
C GLN A 116 -21.38 34.53 2.40
N ASP A 117 -20.76 35.05 1.33
CA ASP A 117 -21.44 35.40 0.09
C ASP A 117 -21.63 34.21 -0.86
N ASP A 118 -21.05 33.03 -0.56
CA ASP A 118 -21.28 31.83 -1.36
C ASP A 118 -22.69 31.27 -1.10
N PRO A 119 -23.52 31.09 -2.14
CA PRO A 119 -24.91 30.65 -1.97
C PRO A 119 -25.02 29.24 -1.37
N GLY A 120 -24.03 28.37 -1.57
CA GLY A 120 -24.00 27.04 -0.99
C GLY A 120 -23.76 27.09 0.51
N VAL A 121 -22.77 27.86 0.97
CA VAL A 121 -22.48 28.04 2.40
C VAL A 121 -23.64 28.75 3.10
N ALA A 122 -24.19 29.80 2.50
CA ALA A 122 -25.34 30.51 3.03
C ALA A 122 -26.58 29.59 3.19
N ALA A 123 -26.85 28.73 2.20
CA ALA A 123 -27.94 27.74 2.29
C ALA A 123 -27.70 26.72 3.42
N VAL A 124 -26.46 26.25 3.61
CA VAL A 124 -26.13 25.34 4.71
C VAL A 124 -26.33 26.02 6.06
N LEU A 125 -25.84 27.25 6.24
CA LEU A 125 -26.04 28.00 7.48
C LEU A 125 -27.53 28.25 7.76
N ALA A 126 -28.31 28.67 6.75
CA ALA A 126 -29.74 28.86 6.88
C ALA A 126 -30.48 27.56 7.29
N PHE A 127 -30.09 26.43 6.70
CA PHE A 127 -30.63 25.11 7.05
C PHE A 127 -30.31 24.71 8.49
N LEU A 128 -29.05 24.90 8.93
CA LEU A 128 -28.63 24.57 10.29
C LEU A 128 -29.29 25.49 11.33
N ASP A 129 -29.45 26.77 11.00
CA ASP A 129 -30.02 27.80 11.88
C ASP A 129 -31.54 27.64 12.04
N ALA A 130 -32.23 27.14 11.03
CA ALA A 130 -33.65 26.80 11.12
C ALA A 130 -33.92 25.74 12.19
N GLY A 131 -32.98 24.81 12.39
CA GLY A 131 -33.04 23.78 13.43
C GLY A 131 -34.17 22.76 13.28
N ASP A 132 -34.93 22.80 12.18
CA ASP A 132 -36.00 21.86 11.87
C ASP A 132 -35.53 20.80 10.88
N PHE A 133 -35.31 19.59 11.37
CA PHE A 133 -34.79 18.46 10.60
C PHE A 133 -35.82 17.34 10.40
N HIS A 134 -37.10 17.56 10.72
CA HIS A 134 -38.13 16.50 10.62
C HIS A 134 -38.21 15.91 9.20
N SER A 135 -38.17 16.75 8.17
CA SER A 135 -38.19 16.28 6.78
C SER A 135 -36.97 15.41 6.42
N VAL A 136 -35.83 15.62 7.07
CA VAL A 136 -34.66 14.73 6.92
C VAL A 136 -34.95 13.39 7.58
N PHE A 137 -35.53 13.40 8.78
CA PHE A 137 -35.76 12.20 9.58
C PHE A 137 -36.88 11.31 9.00
N ASP A 138 -37.83 11.90 8.29
CA ASP A 138 -38.89 11.18 7.59
C ASP A 138 -38.42 10.57 6.26
N HIS A 139 -37.21 10.93 5.79
CA HIS A 139 -36.70 10.44 4.52
C HIS A 139 -36.38 8.94 4.57
N PRO A 140 -36.69 8.12 3.54
CA PRO A 140 -36.44 6.67 3.55
C PRO A 140 -34.98 6.27 3.83
N ASN A 141 -34.01 7.10 3.44
CA ASN A 141 -32.59 6.86 3.68
C ASN A 141 -32.13 7.17 5.11
N TRP A 142 -32.94 7.88 5.91
CA TRP A 142 -32.55 8.33 7.24
C TRP A 142 -32.26 7.18 8.21
N GLN A 143 -33.09 6.14 8.19
CA GLN A 143 -32.93 5.00 9.10
C GLN A 143 -31.51 4.44 9.05
N GLU A 144 -30.98 4.25 7.85
CA GLU A 144 -29.63 3.75 7.64
C GLU A 144 -28.56 4.76 8.10
N VAL A 145 -28.78 6.06 7.91
CA VAL A 145 -27.89 7.12 8.42
C VAL A 145 -27.79 7.07 9.94
N ALA A 146 -28.94 6.99 10.62
CA ALA A 146 -29.04 6.95 12.07
C ALA A 146 -28.39 5.68 12.66
N GLU A 147 -28.64 4.51 12.05
CA GLU A 147 -28.08 3.23 12.49
C GLU A 147 -26.56 3.14 12.29
N THR A 148 -26.05 3.65 11.17
CA THR A 148 -24.62 3.54 10.83
C THR A 148 -23.76 4.69 11.34
N GLY A 149 -24.37 5.85 11.66
CA GLY A 149 -23.65 7.08 11.96
C GLY A 149 -22.82 7.59 10.77
N ALA A 150 -23.27 7.33 9.55
CA ALA A 150 -22.55 7.64 8.32
C ALA A 150 -22.25 9.14 8.18
N ASN A 151 -21.10 9.47 7.58
CA ASN A 151 -20.76 10.87 7.32
C ASN A 151 -21.70 11.44 6.25
N LEU A 152 -22.09 12.70 6.47
CA LEU A 152 -22.94 13.51 5.62
C LEU A 152 -22.14 14.72 5.13
N SER A 153 -22.52 15.25 3.98
CA SER A 153 -22.13 16.58 3.51
C SER A 153 -23.31 17.21 2.78
N PHE A 154 -23.11 18.41 2.22
CA PHE A 154 -24.18 19.20 1.63
C PHE A 154 -23.95 19.45 0.15
N ARG A 155 -25.05 19.58 -0.60
CA ARG A 155 -25.06 19.97 -2.01
C ARG A 155 -26.20 20.95 -2.26
N LEU A 156 -25.95 21.97 -3.08
CA LEU A 156 -26.99 22.87 -3.54
C LEU A 156 -27.73 22.25 -4.73
N GLN A 157 -29.05 22.40 -4.80
CA GLN A 157 -29.85 21.91 -5.91
C GLN A 157 -29.33 22.49 -7.25
N GLY A 158 -29.03 21.62 -8.19
CA GLY A 158 -28.46 21.99 -9.50
C GLY A 158 -26.93 21.90 -9.57
N ASP A 159 -26.24 21.85 -8.43
CA ASP A 159 -24.78 21.64 -8.40
C ASP A 159 -24.42 20.17 -8.64
N GLN A 160 -23.24 19.95 -9.21
CA GLN A 160 -22.64 18.61 -9.33
C GLN A 160 -21.67 18.29 -8.19
N GLU A 161 -21.07 19.33 -7.59
CA GLU A 161 -20.12 19.20 -6.49
C GLU A 161 -20.77 19.43 -5.13
N LEU A 162 -20.07 19.04 -4.05
CA LEU A 162 -20.52 19.36 -2.69
C LEU A 162 -20.25 20.83 -2.37
N VAL A 163 -21.00 21.40 -1.42
CA VAL A 163 -20.78 22.78 -0.94
C VAL A 163 -19.33 22.96 -0.45
N CYS A 164 -18.77 21.95 0.22
CA CYS A 164 -17.39 21.97 0.68
C CYS A 164 -16.32 22.00 -0.44
N GLN A 165 -16.74 21.75 -1.68
CA GLN A 165 -15.88 21.75 -2.87
C GLN A 165 -16.00 23.05 -3.68
N ARG A 166 -16.91 23.96 -3.34
CA ARG A 166 -17.09 25.22 -4.05
C ARG A 166 -15.85 26.10 -3.91
N GLU A 167 -15.61 26.95 -4.92
CA GLU A 167 -14.37 27.73 -5.05
C GLU A 167 -14.08 28.59 -3.81
N ALA A 168 -15.08 29.29 -3.27
CA ALA A 168 -14.94 30.11 -2.07
C ALA A 168 -14.44 29.29 -0.86
N VAL A 169 -15.01 28.09 -0.64
CA VAL A 169 -14.58 27.20 0.45
C VAL A 169 -13.17 26.68 0.19
N ARG A 170 -12.84 26.30 -1.05
CA ARG A 170 -11.46 25.87 -1.39
C ARG A 170 -10.45 26.98 -1.13
N ALA A 171 -10.76 28.20 -1.54
CA ALA A 171 -9.91 29.36 -1.32
C ALA A 171 -9.71 29.61 0.19
N ALA A 172 -10.79 29.64 0.98
CA ALA A 172 -10.71 29.85 2.42
C ALA A 172 -9.93 28.75 3.17
N VAL A 173 -10.08 27.48 2.77
CA VAL A 173 -9.37 26.34 3.41
C VAL A 173 -7.89 26.27 3.00
N THR A 174 -7.57 26.71 1.77
CA THR A 174 -6.19 26.69 1.26
C THR A 174 -5.42 27.96 1.61
N ALA A 175 -6.12 29.03 2.01
CA ALA A 175 -5.52 30.29 2.40
C ALA A 175 -4.52 30.06 3.55
N PRO A 176 -3.31 30.65 3.46
CA PRO A 176 -2.40 30.66 4.59
C PRO A 176 -3.05 31.44 5.76
N PRO A 177 -2.92 30.98 7.01
CA PRO A 177 -3.51 31.66 8.16
C PRO A 177 -2.99 33.11 8.27
N GLU A 178 -3.89 34.09 8.40
CA GLU A 178 -3.55 35.53 8.41
C GLU A 178 -2.92 36.04 9.72
N SER A 179 -2.80 35.22 10.76
CA SER A 179 -2.10 35.54 12.02
C SER A 179 -1.72 34.22 12.72
N GLU A 180 -0.60 34.02 13.44
CA GLU A 180 0.31 34.89 14.18
C GLU A 180 1.77 34.35 14.15
N SER A 181 2.70 35.30 14.18
CA SER A 181 3.97 35.43 14.91
C SER A 181 4.63 34.31 15.77
N GLU A 182 4.32 33.01 15.65
CA GLU A 182 5.28 32.01 16.11
C GLU A 182 6.42 31.97 15.10
N ALA A 183 7.61 32.46 15.48
CA ALA A 183 8.83 32.35 14.68
C ALA A 183 8.96 30.91 14.16
N GLY A 184 8.64 30.71 12.87
CA GLY A 184 8.50 29.38 12.29
C GLY A 184 9.76 28.57 12.55
N ALA A 185 9.62 27.38 13.12
CA ALA A 185 10.77 26.51 13.31
C ALA A 185 11.23 26.00 11.95
N ARG A 186 12.51 25.70 11.82
CA ARG A 186 13.04 25.07 10.62
C ARG A 186 12.47 23.66 10.50
N CYS A 187 11.70 23.41 9.45
CA CYS A 187 11.13 22.09 9.17
C CYS A 187 12.25 21.07 8.88
N LEU A 188 12.27 19.94 9.58
CA LEU A 188 13.26 18.88 9.38
C LEU A 188 13.16 18.16 8.02
N VAL A 189 12.03 18.29 7.33
CA VAL A 189 11.78 17.63 6.04
C VAL A 189 12.19 18.52 4.87
N THR A 190 11.79 19.79 4.90
CA THR A 190 12.00 20.73 3.78
C THR A 190 13.22 21.64 4.00
N GLY A 191 13.67 21.85 5.25
CA GLY A 191 14.70 22.82 5.58
C GLY A 191 14.21 24.28 5.61
N GLU A 192 12.95 24.52 5.24
CA GLU A 192 12.33 25.86 5.21
C GLU A 192 11.63 26.19 6.54
N PRO A 193 11.50 27.48 6.91
CA PRO A 193 10.64 27.90 8.03
C PRO A 193 9.18 27.52 7.78
N ASP A 194 8.54 26.90 8.77
CA ASP A 194 7.11 26.54 8.72
C ASP A 194 6.55 26.43 10.16
N ALA A 195 5.24 26.55 10.31
CA ALA A 195 4.58 26.27 11.58
C ALA A 195 4.67 24.77 11.89
N VAL A 196 5.13 24.40 13.08
CA VAL A 196 5.33 22.99 13.44
C VAL A 196 3.98 22.28 13.59
N ALA A 197 3.83 21.14 12.93
CA ALA A 197 2.68 20.28 13.11
C ALA A 197 2.79 19.56 14.48
N ARG A 198 1.98 19.98 15.45
CA ARG A 198 1.92 19.34 16.78
C ARG A 198 1.55 17.86 16.68
N LEU A 199 0.57 17.53 15.84
CA LEU A 199 0.08 16.18 15.57
C LEU A 199 0.03 15.94 14.06
N HIS A 200 0.48 14.76 13.64
CA HIS A 200 0.43 14.38 12.23
C HIS A 200 -0.87 13.62 11.91
N PRO A 201 -1.39 13.76 10.68
CA PRO A 201 -2.51 12.96 10.19
C PRO A 201 -2.21 11.45 10.23
N SER A 202 -3.24 10.65 10.50
CA SER A 202 -3.14 9.20 10.47
C SER A 202 -2.96 8.70 9.03
N ILE A 203 -2.11 7.70 8.87
CA ILE A 203 -1.96 6.93 7.64
C ILE A 203 -2.91 5.73 7.70
N LYS A 204 -3.78 5.64 6.70
CA LYS A 204 -4.82 4.63 6.52
C LYS A 204 -4.39 3.66 5.40
N GLY A 205 -5.00 2.48 5.35
CA GLY A 205 -4.78 1.53 4.27
C GLY A 205 -3.60 0.57 4.43
N VAL A 206 -2.81 0.68 5.50
CA VAL A 206 -1.82 -0.35 5.86
C VAL A 206 -2.54 -1.65 6.24
N TRP A 207 -2.21 -2.76 5.60
CA TRP A 207 -2.81 -4.06 5.90
C TRP A 207 -2.54 -4.47 7.35
N GLY A 208 -3.58 -4.97 8.02
CA GLY A 208 -3.53 -5.37 9.43
C GLY A 208 -3.48 -4.20 10.42
N ALA A 209 -3.46 -2.95 9.96
CA ALA A 209 -3.58 -1.78 10.84
C ALA A 209 -5.05 -1.49 11.18
N GLN A 210 -5.26 -0.64 12.19
CA GLN A 210 -6.58 -0.12 12.55
C GLN A 210 -7.22 0.63 11.38
N THR A 211 -8.54 0.51 11.21
CA THR A 211 -9.29 1.19 10.14
C THR A 211 -9.24 2.71 10.27
N SER A 212 -9.11 3.22 11.49
CA SER A 212 -8.86 4.63 11.80
C SER A 212 -7.46 5.13 11.42
N GLY A 213 -6.57 4.22 11.02
CA GLY A 213 -5.19 4.48 10.65
C GLY A 213 -4.24 4.52 11.85
N ALA A 214 -2.95 4.65 11.54
CA ALA A 214 -1.86 4.74 12.52
C ALA A 214 -0.86 5.83 12.11
N ASN A 215 0.01 6.25 13.02
CA ASN A 215 0.92 7.37 12.77
C ASN A 215 2.34 6.86 12.41
N VAL A 216 2.99 7.52 11.45
CA VAL A 216 4.42 7.32 11.15
C VAL A 216 5.30 8.08 12.14
N VAL A 217 4.90 9.32 12.46
CA VAL A 217 5.55 10.17 13.46
C VAL A 217 4.52 10.49 14.55
N SER A 218 4.79 10.07 15.79
CA SER A 218 3.95 10.41 16.93
C SER A 218 4.70 10.31 18.25
N PHE A 219 4.38 11.25 19.16
CA PHE A 219 4.90 11.32 20.52
C PHE A 219 3.69 11.45 21.45
N ASN A 220 3.36 10.39 22.16
CA ASN A 220 2.10 10.28 22.91
C ASN A 220 2.28 10.08 24.43
N LEU A 221 3.52 9.99 24.92
CA LEU A 221 3.86 9.84 26.33
C LEU A 221 4.99 10.82 26.69
N ASP A 222 5.00 11.28 27.93
CA ASP A 222 5.98 12.26 28.40
C ASP A 222 7.42 11.73 28.34
N ALA A 223 7.60 10.41 28.45
CA ALA A 223 8.90 9.76 28.29
C ALA A 223 9.53 9.96 26.90
N PHE A 224 8.76 10.39 25.90
CA PHE A 224 9.28 10.70 24.57
C PHE A 224 9.65 12.18 24.36
N ASN A 225 9.42 13.03 25.37
CA ASN A 225 9.77 14.44 25.33
C ASN A 225 11.26 14.64 25.54
N SER A 226 11.86 15.55 24.76
CA SER A 226 13.31 15.81 24.80
C SER A 226 13.58 17.31 24.66
N PHE A 227 14.67 17.79 25.29
CA PHE A 227 15.07 19.20 25.26
C PHE A 227 13.96 20.20 25.63
N GLY A 228 13.09 19.83 26.59
CA GLY A 228 11.96 20.66 27.01
C GLY A 228 10.85 20.79 25.96
N ARG A 229 10.92 20.04 24.86
CA ARG A 229 9.90 20.03 23.79
C ARG A 229 8.90 18.92 24.02
N ALA A 230 7.67 19.15 23.61
CA ALA A 230 6.57 18.20 23.75
C ALA A 230 5.98 17.84 22.38
N GLN A 231 5.49 16.61 22.25
CA GLN A 231 4.77 16.16 21.06
C GLN A 231 5.56 16.41 19.74
N GLY A 232 4.91 16.92 18.69
CA GLY A 232 5.55 17.20 17.39
C GLY A 232 6.73 18.17 17.45
N PHE A 233 6.86 19.00 18.49
CA PHE A 233 8.01 19.89 18.65
C PHE A 233 9.32 19.14 18.93
N ASN A 234 9.26 17.87 19.38
CA ASN A 234 10.44 17.00 19.53
C ASN A 234 11.14 16.73 18.19
N ALA A 235 10.38 16.69 17.09
CA ALA A 235 10.88 16.50 15.74
C ALA A 235 10.14 17.46 14.80
N PRO A 236 10.53 18.75 14.76
CA PRO A 236 9.72 19.78 14.12
C PRO A 236 9.58 19.52 12.62
N VAL A 237 8.39 19.07 12.21
CA VAL A 237 7.98 18.98 10.81
C VAL A 237 6.91 20.01 10.57
N GLY A 238 7.09 20.83 9.53
CA GLY A 238 6.15 21.87 9.14
C GLY A 238 4.77 21.32 8.77
N LYS A 239 3.71 22.12 8.95
CA LYS A 239 2.34 21.78 8.56
C LYS A 239 2.25 21.43 7.07
N ARG A 240 2.95 22.17 6.19
CA ARG A 240 2.95 21.90 4.75
C ARG A 240 3.58 20.56 4.43
N ALA A 241 4.76 20.27 4.99
CA ALA A 241 5.44 19.00 4.78
C ALA A 241 4.63 17.83 5.34
N THR A 242 4.02 18.01 6.51
CA THR A 242 3.15 17.03 7.17
C THR A 242 1.94 16.69 6.32
N PHE A 243 1.27 17.70 5.77
CA PHE A 243 0.18 17.50 4.84
C PHE A 243 0.64 16.74 3.60
N ALA A 244 1.70 17.21 2.94
CA ALA A 244 2.20 16.63 1.69
C ALA A 244 2.53 15.14 1.83
N TYR A 245 3.36 14.76 2.81
CA TYR A 245 3.79 13.36 2.93
C TYR A 245 2.65 12.43 3.34
N THR A 246 1.72 12.89 4.20
CA THR A 246 0.59 12.04 4.64
C THR A 246 -0.44 11.85 3.54
N THR A 247 -0.71 12.90 2.75
CA THR A 247 -1.60 12.85 1.59
C THR A 247 -1.03 11.94 0.49
N ALA A 248 0.26 12.08 0.17
CA ALA A 248 0.97 11.19 -0.74
C ALA A 248 0.91 9.72 -0.29
N LEU A 249 1.24 9.45 0.97
CA LEU A 249 1.30 8.08 1.46
C LEU A 249 -0.08 7.43 1.54
N ASN A 250 -1.11 8.16 1.97
CA ASN A 250 -2.49 7.67 1.95
C ASN A 250 -2.98 7.38 0.52
N HIS A 251 -2.55 8.19 -0.45
CA HIS A 251 -2.86 7.97 -1.86
C HIS A 251 -2.24 6.66 -2.37
N LEU A 252 -0.94 6.47 -2.13
CA LEU A 252 -0.22 5.26 -2.52
C LEU A 252 -0.79 4.01 -1.83
N LEU A 253 -1.26 4.14 -0.59
CA LEU A 253 -1.85 3.06 0.20
C LEU A 253 -3.32 2.77 -0.08
N ARG A 254 -3.97 3.41 -1.07
CA ARG A 254 -5.35 3.08 -1.41
C ARG A 254 -5.47 1.65 -1.93
N ARG A 255 -6.66 1.07 -1.75
CA ARG A 255 -6.96 -0.30 -2.18
C ARG A 255 -6.73 -0.53 -3.68
N GLU A 256 -7.18 0.42 -4.50
CA GLU A 256 -7.08 0.37 -5.97
C GLU A 256 -5.72 0.87 -6.51
N SER A 257 -4.77 1.19 -5.61
CA SER A 257 -3.46 1.69 -6.02
C SER A 257 -2.66 0.60 -6.74
N LEU A 258 -2.24 0.88 -7.97
CA LEU A 258 -1.31 0.03 -8.71
C LEU A 258 0.14 0.16 -8.20
N GLN A 259 0.40 1.19 -7.39
CA GLN A 259 1.68 1.49 -6.75
C GLN A 259 1.82 0.81 -5.38
N ARG A 260 1.08 -0.29 -5.17
CA ARG A 260 0.98 -0.97 -3.88
C ARG A 260 0.88 -2.48 -4.04
N MET A 261 1.64 -3.22 -3.23
CA MET A 261 1.52 -4.67 -3.09
C MET A 261 1.82 -5.13 -1.67
N GLN A 262 1.42 -6.36 -1.34
CA GLN A 262 1.75 -7.00 -0.06
C GLN A 262 3.06 -7.80 -0.21
N VAL A 263 4.02 -7.60 0.70
CA VAL A 263 5.27 -8.36 0.79
C VAL A 263 5.38 -8.92 2.21
N GLY A 264 5.00 -10.19 2.39
CA GLY A 264 4.87 -10.78 3.73
C GLY A 264 3.84 -10.04 4.57
N ASP A 265 4.26 -9.51 5.73
CA ASP A 265 3.42 -8.68 6.61
C ASP A 265 3.46 -7.18 6.24
N ALA A 266 4.30 -6.77 5.28
CA ALA A 266 4.50 -5.38 4.92
C ALA A 266 3.61 -4.94 3.74
N SER A 267 2.83 -3.88 3.95
CA SER A 267 2.24 -3.07 2.89
C SER A 267 3.35 -2.29 2.18
N THR A 268 3.65 -2.63 0.93
CA THR A 268 4.76 -2.06 0.17
C THR A 268 4.25 -1.10 -0.87
N VAL A 269 4.71 0.15 -0.83
CA VAL A 269 4.41 1.18 -1.83
C VAL A 269 5.68 1.57 -2.59
N PHE A 270 5.51 2.05 -3.81
CA PHE A 270 6.61 2.46 -4.67
C PHE A 270 6.23 3.65 -5.52
N TRP A 271 7.21 4.52 -5.75
CA TRP A 271 7.06 5.71 -6.57
C TRP A 271 8.43 6.17 -7.05
N ALA A 272 8.43 7.08 -8.01
CA ALA A 272 9.59 7.69 -8.59
C ALA A 272 9.57 9.21 -8.39
N GLU A 273 10.76 9.81 -8.49
CA GLU A 273 10.97 11.26 -8.46
C GLU A 273 10.26 11.99 -9.61
N ARG A 274 10.04 11.29 -10.73
CA ARG A 274 9.24 11.73 -11.88
C ARG A 274 8.27 10.60 -12.25
N ALA A 275 7.17 10.91 -12.94
CA ALA A 275 6.26 9.87 -13.40
C ALA A 275 7.02 8.90 -14.31
N THR A 276 6.94 7.59 -14.03
CA THR A 276 7.57 6.56 -14.87
C THR A 276 6.68 5.32 -14.94
N PRO A 277 6.69 4.55 -16.04
CA PRO A 277 5.94 3.30 -16.11
C PRO A 277 6.39 2.24 -15.07
N MET A 278 7.63 2.36 -14.56
CA MET A 278 8.13 1.51 -13.47
C MET A 278 7.23 1.58 -12.23
N GLU A 279 6.55 2.71 -12.00
CA GLU A 279 5.65 2.90 -10.86
C GLU A 279 4.45 1.96 -10.86
N THR A 280 4.08 1.36 -12.00
CA THR A 280 2.99 0.36 -12.05
C THR A 280 3.50 -1.03 -12.42
N ALA A 281 4.66 -1.12 -13.09
CA ALA A 281 5.27 -2.37 -13.50
C ALA A 281 5.63 -3.30 -12.33
N ILE A 282 6.04 -2.77 -11.17
CA ILE A 282 6.45 -3.58 -10.01
C ILE A 282 5.33 -4.52 -9.53
N THR A 283 4.07 -4.06 -9.47
CA THR A 283 2.93 -4.92 -9.14
C THR A 283 2.76 -6.04 -10.16
N ALA A 284 2.90 -5.73 -11.45
CA ALA A 284 2.75 -6.72 -12.51
C ALA A 284 3.90 -7.74 -12.53
N LEU A 285 5.11 -7.35 -12.11
CA LEU A 285 6.27 -8.23 -12.05
C LEU A 285 6.21 -9.21 -10.86
N PHE A 286 5.78 -8.77 -9.68
CA PHE A 286 5.86 -9.57 -8.46
C PHE A 286 4.52 -10.01 -7.88
N GLY A 287 3.41 -9.37 -8.26
CA GLY A 287 2.07 -9.72 -7.82
C GLY A 287 1.56 -11.03 -8.41
N GLU A 288 0.49 -11.57 -7.82
CA GLU A 288 -0.28 -12.62 -8.49
C GLU A 288 -1.05 -12.02 -9.67
N PRO A 289 -1.07 -12.68 -10.84
CA PRO A 289 -1.89 -12.24 -11.95
C PRO A 289 -3.38 -12.31 -11.57
N PRO A 290 -4.20 -11.34 -12.00
CA PRO A 290 -5.66 -11.45 -11.90
C PRO A 290 -6.17 -12.71 -12.63
N LYS A 291 -7.29 -13.28 -12.18
CA LYS A 291 -7.89 -14.45 -12.85
C LYS A 291 -8.27 -14.17 -14.31
N ASP A 292 -8.68 -12.94 -14.58
CA ASP A 292 -9.15 -12.50 -15.90
C ASP A 292 -7.99 -12.04 -16.81
N ASP A 293 -6.76 -11.97 -16.28
CA ASP A 293 -5.54 -11.58 -17.01
C ASP A 293 -4.34 -12.43 -16.53
N PRO A 294 -4.31 -13.73 -16.88
CA PRO A 294 -3.28 -14.67 -16.40
C PRO A 294 -1.88 -14.37 -16.96
N ASP A 295 -1.79 -13.71 -18.11
CA ASP A 295 -0.53 -13.46 -18.83
C ASP A 295 0.11 -12.13 -18.45
N ARG A 296 -0.51 -11.34 -17.56
CA ARG A 296 -0.01 -10.03 -17.10
C ARG A 296 1.46 -10.05 -16.68
N ASN A 297 1.85 -11.05 -15.90
CA ASN A 297 3.22 -11.17 -15.41
C ASN A 297 4.21 -11.48 -16.54
N ILE A 298 3.79 -12.28 -17.54
CA ILE A 298 4.59 -12.60 -18.72
C ILE A 298 4.86 -11.33 -19.51
N ALA A 299 3.80 -10.59 -19.85
CA ALA A 299 3.90 -9.33 -20.58
C ALA A 299 4.80 -8.30 -19.85
N ALA A 300 4.69 -8.21 -18.52
CA ALA A 300 5.53 -7.31 -17.72
C ALA A 300 7.02 -7.70 -17.76
N VAL A 301 7.33 -8.99 -17.67
CA VAL A 301 8.71 -9.49 -17.76
C VAL A 301 9.26 -9.27 -19.18
N GLU A 302 8.48 -9.58 -20.22
CA GLU A 302 8.87 -9.34 -21.61
C GLU A 302 9.15 -7.86 -21.87
N ALA A 303 8.30 -6.96 -21.40
CA ALA A 303 8.50 -5.51 -21.52
C ALA A 303 9.79 -5.05 -20.79
N LEU A 304 10.09 -5.64 -19.62
CA LEU A 304 11.33 -5.37 -18.88
C LEU A 304 12.60 -5.80 -19.66
N TYR A 305 12.54 -6.90 -20.41
CA TYR A 305 13.64 -7.38 -21.28
C TYR A 305 13.72 -6.63 -22.61
N ALA A 306 12.59 -6.19 -23.17
CA ALA A 306 12.54 -5.44 -24.41
C ALA A 306 13.11 -4.03 -24.25
N SER A 307 12.92 -3.40 -23.08
CA SER A 307 13.25 -1.98 -22.85
C SER A 307 14.66 -1.53 -23.28
N PRO A 308 15.77 -2.25 -23.00
CA PRO A 308 17.09 -1.86 -23.49
C PRO A 308 17.27 -1.96 -25.01
N ARG A 309 16.49 -2.81 -25.70
CA ARG A 309 16.61 -3.09 -27.14
C ARG A 309 15.73 -2.17 -27.98
N THR A 310 14.55 -1.86 -27.48
CA THR A 310 13.52 -1.07 -28.20
C THR A 310 13.44 0.37 -27.72
N GLY A 311 14.16 0.72 -26.65
CA GLY A 311 13.98 1.99 -25.95
C GLY A 311 12.66 2.06 -25.16
N ALA A 312 11.97 0.92 -24.94
CA ALA A 312 10.64 0.93 -24.32
C ALA A 312 10.60 1.69 -22.98
N GLU A 313 9.44 2.30 -22.75
CA GLU A 313 9.21 3.35 -21.74
C GLU A 313 9.49 2.93 -20.29
N ILE A 314 9.53 1.62 -19.96
CA ILE A 314 9.78 1.15 -18.59
C ILE A 314 11.10 1.68 -18.02
N VAL A 315 12.14 1.78 -18.84
CA VAL A 315 13.44 2.36 -18.45
C VAL A 315 13.76 3.61 -19.24
N GLY A 316 13.54 3.58 -20.57
CA GLY A 316 13.62 4.71 -21.50
C GLY A 316 14.57 5.85 -21.11
N ALA A 317 14.05 7.07 -21.15
CA ALA A 317 14.74 8.29 -20.71
C ALA A 317 14.89 8.40 -19.18
N ASP A 318 14.15 7.58 -18.43
CA ASP A 318 14.05 7.65 -16.97
C ASP A 318 15.10 6.83 -16.23
N ALA A 319 16.08 6.26 -16.92
CA ALA A 319 17.09 5.39 -16.32
C ALA A 319 17.80 6.00 -15.10
N ARG A 320 17.92 7.33 -15.04
CA ARG A 320 18.54 8.09 -13.93
C ARG A 320 17.54 8.58 -12.88
N THR A 321 16.25 8.50 -13.14
CA THR A 321 15.19 8.92 -12.23
C THR A 321 15.25 8.08 -10.94
N ARG A 322 15.24 8.73 -9.77
CA ARG A 322 15.23 8.03 -8.50
C ARG A 322 13.91 7.29 -8.32
N PHE A 323 14.00 6.07 -7.82
CA PHE A 323 12.90 5.18 -7.52
C PHE A 323 12.95 4.77 -6.05
N TYR A 324 11.80 4.80 -5.41
CA TYR A 324 11.61 4.66 -3.98
C TYR A 324 10.71 3.45 -3.70
N VAL A 325 11.09 2.63 -2.72
CA VAL A 325 10.27 1.52 -2.24
C VAL A 325 10.21 1.57 -0.72
N LEU A 326 8.98 1.56 -0.17
CA LEU A 326 8.72 1.66 1.25
C LEU A 326 7.81 0.52 1.72
N GLY A 327 8.32 -0.33 2.61
CA GLY A 327 7.57 -1.39 3.27
C GLY A 327 7.10 -0.96 4.66
N LEU A 328 5.79 -1.00 4.90
CA LEU A 328 5.14 -0.58 6.14
C LEU A 328 4.42 -1.75 6.81
N ALA A 329 4.64 -1.95 8.10
CA ALA A 329 3.91 -2.95 8.89
C ALA A 329 3.12 -2.28 10.03
N PRO A 330 1.97 -2.86 10.41
CA PRO A 330 1.23 -2.40 11.58
C PRO A 330 2.02 -2.68 12.86
N ASN A 331 2.03 -1.71 13.78
CA ASN A 331 2.58 -1.89 15.13
C ASN A 331 1.69 -1.16 16.15
N ALA A 332 0.60 -1.81 16.57
CA ALA A 332 -0.43 -1.22 17.43
C ALA A 332 -0.93 0.13 16.87
N SER A 333 -0.61 1.24 17.55
CA SER A 333 -1.01 2.61 17.15
C SER A 333 0.02 3.34 16.26
N ARG A 334 1.12 2.67 15.90
CA ARG A 334 2.21 3.20 15.08
C ARG A 334 2.44 2.34 13.84
N ILE A 335 3.08 2.92 12.85
CA ILE A 335 3.52 2.21 11.65
C ILE A 335 5.02 1.97 11.76
N ALA A 336 5.43 0.71 11.62
CA ALA A 336 6.83 0.34 11.55
C ALA A 336 7.32 0.35 10.10
N VAL A 337 8.45 0.99 9.84
CA VAL A 337 9.15 0.89 8.55
C VAL A 337 9.93 -0.42 8.52
N ARG A 338 9.47 -1.40 7.75
CA ARG A 338 10.12 -2.72 7.58
C ARG A 338 11.35 -2.61 6.70
N PHE A 339 11.25 -1.84 5.63
CA PHE A 339 12.37 -1.54 4.75
C PHE A 339 12.11 -0.26 3.97
N TRP A 340 13.22 0.40 3.61
CA TRP A 340 13.26 1.57 2.76
C TRP A 340 14.38 1.35 1.76
N HIS A 341 14.08 1.53 0.48
CA HIS A 341 15.05 1.35 -0.60
C HIS A 341 14.97 2.53 -1.56
N VAL A 342 16.14 3.01 -1.96
CA VAL A 342 16.31 4.06 -2.98
C VAL A 342 17.28 3.52 -4.02
N SER A 343 16.89 3.63 -5.28
CA SER A 343 17.69 3.25 -6.44
C SER A 343 17.36 4.19 -7.58
N THR A 344 17.97 4.02 -8.74
CA THR A 344 17.43 4.56 -10.00
C THR A 344 16.57 3.52 -10.72
N VAL A 345 15.68 3.97 -11.61
CA VAL A 345 14.88 3.08 -12.48
C VAL A 345 15.78 2.14 -13.28
N GLY A 346 16.89 2.64 -13.82
CA GLY A 346 17.83 1.83 -14.62
C GLY A 346 18.53 0.74 -13.80
N GLU A 347 19.04 1.09 -12.62
CA GLU A 347 19.65 0.10 -11.71
C GLU A 347 18.64 -0.94 -11.25
N LEU A 348 17.41 -0.50 -10.92
CA LEU A 348 16.35 -1.39 -10.49
C LEU A 348 16.01 -2.37 -11.62
N ALA A 349 15.79 -1.88 -12.84
CA ALA A 349 15.49 -2.73 -14.00
C ALA A 349 16.57 -3.80 -14.26
N VAL A 350 17.86 -3.44 -14.10
CA VAL A 350 18.97 -4.41 -14.20
C VAL A 350 18.86 -5.49 -13.12
N ARG A 351 18.59 -5.11 -11.87
CA ARG A 351 18.46 -6.06 -10.75
C ARG A 351 17.22 -6.97 -10.90
N LEU A 352 16.13 -6.42 -11.41
CA LEU A 352 14.90 -7.16 -11.71
C LEU A 352 15.11 -8.18 -12.83
N ARG A 353 15.74 -7.80 -13.95
CA ARG A 353 16.11 -8.77 -15.01
C ARG A 353 16.97 -9.89 -14.45
N ARG A 354 18.02 -9.54 -13.71
CA ARG A 354 18.88 -10.53 -13.05
C ARG A 354 18.09 -11.48 -12.15
N HIS A 355 17.11 -10.99 -11.38
CA HIS A 355 16.26 -11.85 -10.57
C HIS A 355 15.50 -12.90 -11.40
N PHE A 356 14.90 -12.50 -12.52
CA PHE A 356 14.21 -13.45 -13.40
C PHE A 356 15.17 -14.40 -14.12
N ASP A 357 16.35 -13.92 -14.54
CA ASP A 357 17.42 -14.78 -15.08
C ASP A 357 17.86 -15.85 -14.06
N ASP A 358 17.92 -15.48 -12.77
CA ASP A 358 18.31 -16.37 -11.67
C ASP A 358 17.28 -17.47 -11.43
N LEU A 359 15.99 -17.14 -11.56
CA LEU A 359 14.88 -18.08 -11.41
C LEU A 359 14.68 -19.00 -12.62
N ARG A 360 15.22 -18.66 -13.79
CA ARG A 360 14.93 -19.37 -15.04
C ARG A 360 15.38 -20.83 -15.01
N VAL A 361 14.42 -21.75 -15.08
CA VAL A 361 14.59 -23.21 -15.19
C VAL A 361 13.55 -23.74 -16.17
N VAL A 362 13.87 -24.78 -16.94
CA VAL A 362 12.88 -25.48 -17.78
C VAL A 362 11.74 -26.02 -16.91
N HIS A 363 10.51 -25.81 -17.36
CA HIS A 363 9.30 -26.22 -16.65
C HIS A 363 8.29 -26.87 -17.61
N ALA A 364 7.27 -27.52 -17.07
CA ALA A 364 6.24 -28.13 -17.90
C ALA A 364 5.32 -27.04 -18.52
N PRO A 365 4.68 -27.29 -19.68
CA PRO A 365 3.84 -26.30 -20.35
C PRO A 365 2.63 -25.78 -19.53
N HIS A 366 2.17 -26.56 -18.55
CA HIS A 366 1.06 -26.18 -17.67
C HIS A 366 1.52 -25.36 -16.45
N GLU A 367 2.83 -25.29 -16.20
CA GLU A 367 3.39 -24.48 -15.12
C GLU A 367 3.55 -23.02 -15.60
N PRO A 368 3.39 -22.04 -14.69
CA PRO A 368 3.45 -20.63 -15.07
C PRO A 368 4.86 -20.24 -15.53
N ALA A 369 4.96 -19.54 -16.67
CA ALA A 369 6.26 -19.10 -17.20
C ALA A 369 6.96 -18.05 -16.31
N VAL A 370 6.20 -17.28 -15.53
CA VAL A 370 6.71 -16.29 -14.57
C VAL A 370 6.17 -16.61 -13.18
N LEU A 371 7.09 -16.70 -12.22
CA LEU A 371 6.76 -16.92 -10.81
C LEU A 371 6.65 -15.60 -10.06
N SER A 372 5.49 -15.37 -9.45
CA SER A 372 5.28 -14.25 -8.54
C SER A 372 6.11 -14.41 -7.26
N LEU A 373 6.28 -13.31 -6.52
CA LEU A 373 6.93 -13.34 -5.21
C LEU A 373 6.16 -14.27 -4.23
N PHE A 374 4.83 -14.27 -4.32
CA PHE A 374 3.96 -15.08 -3.47
C PHE A 374 4.12 -16.58 -3.75
N ARG A 375 4.10 -17.02 -5.02
CA ARG A 375 4.30 -18.43 -5.40
C ARG A 375 5.65 -18.96 -4.93
N LEU A 376 6.69 -18.15 -5.09
CA LEU A 376 8.03 -18.49 -4.59
C LEU A 376 8.01 -18.69 -3.07
N LEU A 377 7.49 -17.72 -2.31
CA LEU A 377 7.47 -17.78 -0.84
C LEU A 377 6.59 -18.92 -0.30
N VAL A 378 5.38 -19.09 -0.85
CA VAL A 378 4.45 -20.15 -0.43
C VAL A 378 5.04 -21.53 -0.68
N SER A 379 5.84 -21.71 -1.73
CA SER A 379 6.52 -22.99 -1.99
C SER A 379 7.50 -23.40 -0.88
N THR A 380 7.93 -22.45 -0.04
CA THR A 380 8.80 -22.69 1.13
C THR A 380 8.04 -22.91 2.43
N ALA A 381 6.72 -22.69 2.42
CA ALA A 381 5.85 -22.81 3.59
C ALA A 381 5.31 -24.23 3.76
N ALA A 382 5.10 -24.66 5.00
CA ALA A 382 4.49 -25.96 5.28
C ALA A 382 3.05 -26.01 4.73
N LEU A 383 2.70 -27.11 4.05
CA LEU A 383 1.39 -27.33 3.44
C LEU A 383 1.00 -26.31 2.36
N GLY A 384 1.96 -25.51 1.84
CA GLY A 384 1.67 -24.43 0.91
C GLY A 384 0.75 -23.35 1.50
N LYS A 385 0.73 -23.19 2.82
CA LYS A 385 -0.12 -22.22 3.52
C LYS A 385 0.62 -20.90 3.77
N PRO A 386 0.09 -19.74 3.35
CA PRO A 386 0.76 -18.44 3.51
C PRO A 386 1.13 -18.09 4.96
N GLU A 387 0.30 -18.48 5.93
CA GLU A 387 0.54 -18.27 7.36
C GLU A 387 1.77 -19.03 7.89
N ASN A 388 2.25 -20.04 7.16
CA ASN A 388 3.45 -20.81 7.50
C ASN A 388 4.72 -20.28 6.83
N ILE A 389 4.64 -19.18 6.07
CA ILE A 389 5.84 -18.50 5.57
C ILE A 389 6.63 -17.98 6.77
N ARG A 390 7.94 -18.24 6.81
CA ARG A 390 8.79 -17.81 7.92
C ARG A 390 8.70 -16.29 8.11
N PRO A 391 8.59 -15.78 9.35
CA PRO A 391 8.60 -14.35 9.61
C PRO A 391 9.82 -13.66 8.98
N ASN A 392 9.65 -12.43 8.50
CA ASN A 392 10.66 -11.59 7.85
C ASN A 392 11.23 -12.10 6.50
N LEU A 393 11.11 -13.40 6.18
CA LEU A 393 11.70 -13.99 4.97
C LEU A 393 11.24 -13.29 3.69
N ALA A 394 9.95 -12.92 3.61
CA ALA A 394 9.41 -12.19 2.47
C ALA A 394 10.06 -10.82 2.28
N GLY A 395 10.23 -10.06 3.38
CA GLY A 395 10.85 -8.74 3.36
C GLY A 395 12.34 -8.81 3.03
N ASP A 396 13.06 -9.77 3.60
CA ASP A 396 14.49 -9.95 3.34
C ASP A 396 14.74 -10.47 1.92
N PHE A 397 13.87 -11.33 1.39
CA PHE A 397 13.91 -11.75 -0.01
C PHE A 397 13.69 -10.56 -0.95
N MET A 398 12.63 -9.77 -0.74
CA MET A 398 12.36 -8.58 -1.55
C MET A 398 13.51 -7.58 -1.47
N ARG A 399 14.07 -7.34 -0.27
CA ARG A 399 15.24 -6.47 -0.08
C ARG A 399 16.45 -6.97 -0.89
N ALA A 400 16.70 -8.28 -0.92
CA ALA A 400 17.79 -8.86 -1.71
C ALA A 400 17.55 -8.73 -3.21
N VAL A 401 16.30 -8.84 -3.68
CA VAL A 401 15.93 -8.56 -5.07
C VAL A 401 16.21 -7.10 -5.42
N LEU A 402 15.70 -6.17 -4.61
CA LEU A 402 15.83 -4.72 -4.82
C LEU A 402 17.28 -4.23 -4.76
N ASN A 403 18.11 -4.79 -3.85
CA ASN A 403 19.53 -4.43 -3.72
C ASN A 403 20.44 -5.19 -4.69
N GLY A 404 19.96 -6.28 -5.31
CA GLY A 404 20.80 -7.17 -6.11
C GLY A 404 21.86 -7.92 -5.27
N THR A 405 21.61 -8.12 -3.97
CA THR A 405 22.49 -8.88 -3.07
C THR A 405 22.15 -10.36 -3.08
N SER A 406 22.95 -11.20 -2.40
CA SER A 406 22.58 -12.60 -2.12
C SER A 406 21.19 -12.69 -1.49
N TYR A 407 20.44 -13.74 -1.84
CA TYR A 407 19.23 -14.06 -1.11
C TYR A 407 19.53 -14.53 0.32
N PRO A 408 18.57 -14.40 1.25
CA PRO A 408 18.72 -14.93 2.60
C PRO A 408 19.03 -16.43 2.55
N ARG A 409 20.00 -16.90 3.34
CA ARG A 409 20.36 -18.34 3.40
C ARG A 409 19.18 -19.19 3.86
N GLU A 410 18.30 -18.61 4.66
CA GLU A 410 17.05 -19.19 5.14
C GLU A 410 16.12 -19.55 3.99
N LEU A 411 16.16 -18.85 2.85
CA LEU A 411 15.34 -19.12 1.67
C LEU A 411 15.72 -20.47 1.05
N LEU A 412 17.01 -20.69 0.82
CA LEU A 412 17.55 -21.96 0.32
C LEU A 412 17.26 -23.09 1.31
N GLY A 413 17.55 -22.86 2.60
CA GLY A 413 17.30 -23.85 3.64
C GLY A 413 15.81 -24.23 3.74
N ALA A 414 14.90 -23.27 3.63
CA ALA A 414 13.46 -23.53 3.67
C ALA A 414 13.00 -24.35 2.45
N ALA A 415 13.45 -24.00 1.24
CA ALA A 415 13.14 -24.76 0.03
C ALA A 415 13.62 -26.22 0.14
N VAL A 416 14.89 -26.44 0.48
CA VAL A 416 15.47 -27.79 0.62
C VAL A 416 14.74 -28.60 1.70
N GLN A 417 14.43 -27.98 2.84
CA GLN A 417 13.69 -28.66 3.92
C GLN A 417 12.28 -29.06 3.48
N ARG A 418 11.57 -28.24 2.69
CA ARG A 418 10.26 -28.61 2.16
C ARG A 418 10.34 -29.75 1.16
N ILE A 419 11.29 -29.72 0.24
CA ILE A 419 11.51 -30.85 -0.69
C ILE A 419 11.77 -32.14 0.11
N ARG A 420 12.59 -32.10 1.17
CA ARG A 420 12.84 -33.29 2.00
C ARG A 420 11.60 -33.80 2.73
N ALA A 421 10.79 -32.89 3.26
CA ALA A 421 9.59 -33.24 4.01
C ALA A 421 8.50 -33.82 3.11
N GLU A 422 8.32 -33.25 1.92
CA GLU A 422 7.23 -33.58 0.99
C GLU A 422 7.67 -34.58 -0.08
N ARG A 423 8.98 -34.80 -0.24
CA ARG A 423 9.61 -35.66 -1.25
C ARG A 423 9.25 -35.25 -2.68
N GLU A 424 9.01 -33.96 -2.88
CA GLU A 424 8.59 -33.39 -4.16
C GLU A 424 9.39 -32.12 -4.49
N ILE A 425 9.98 -32.12 -5.69
CA ILE A 425 10.71 -30.97 -6.27
C ILE A 425 9.77 -30.27 -7.24
N THR A 426 9.10 -29.21 -6.78
CA THR A 426 8.22 -28.41 -7.63
C THR A 426 9.01 -27.35 -8.40
N TYR A 427 8.48 -26.87 -9.53
CA TYR A 427 9.12 -25.82 -10.33
C TYR A 427 9.50 -24.56 -9.52
N PRO A 428 8.63 -24.01 -8.62
CA PRO A 428 9.03 -22.88 -7.78
C PRO A 428 10.23 -23.17 -6.88
N ARG A 429 10.32 -24.38 -6.31
CA ARG A 429 11.43 -24.76 -5.42
C ARG A 429 12.73 -24.95 -6.19
N ALA A 430 12.67 -25.61 -7.36
CA ALA A 430 13.83 -25.76 -8.24
C ALA A 430 14.35 -24.38 -8.69
N SER A 431 13.45 -23.49 -9.09
CA SER A 431 13.76 -22.11 -9.49
C SER A 431 14.43 -21.33 -8.34
N LEU A 432 13.89 -21.42 -7.12
CA LEU A 432 14.48 -20.79 -5.93
C LEU A 432 15.88 -21.31 -5.60
N ILE A 433 16.07 -22.64 -5.62
CA ILE A 433 17.37 -23.24 -5.33
C ILE A 433 18.40 -22.78 -6.35
N ARG A 434 18.08 -22.86 -7.64
CA ARG A 434 18.95 -22.34 -8.70
C ARG A 434 19.27 -20.88 -8.48
N ALA A 435 18.26 -20.05 -8.21
CA ALA A 435 18.44 -18.62 -8.05
C ALA A 435 19.38 -18.28 -6.86
N CYS A 436 19.28 -19.01 -5.75
CA CYS A 436 20.21 -18.90 -4.63
C CYS A 436 21.65 -19.28 -5.03
N LEU A 437 21.84 -20.44 -5.67
CA LEU A 437 23.15 -20.97 -6.05
C LEU A 437 23.85 -20.10 -7.10
N VAL A 438 23.16 -19.76 -8.19
CA VAL A 438 23.69 -18.91 -9.28
C VAL A 438 24.08 -17.53 -8.75
N ARG A 439 23.30 -16.97 -7.84
CA ARG A 439 23.57 -15.65 -7.25
C ARG A 439 24.75 -15.69 -6.27
N GLU A 440 24.89 -16.75 -5.49
CA GLU A 440 26.05 -16.95 -4.60
C GLU A 440 27.34 -17.18 -5.40
N ALA A 441 27.31 -18.06 -6.41
CA ALA A 441 28.46 -18.32 -7.29
C ALA A 441 28.98 -17.04 -7.95
N ARG A 442 28.08 -16.23 -8.51
CA ARG A 442 28.45 -14.96 -9.16
C ARG A 442 29.11 -13.96 -8.22
N ARG A 443 28.73 -13.95 -6.95
CA ARG A 443 29.35 -13.07 -5.94
C ARG A 443 30.71 -13.57 -5.47
N ASN A 444 30.89 -14.89 -5.44
CA ASN A 444 32.17 -15.51 -5.11
C ASN A 444 33.13 -15.54 -6.30
N SER A 445 32.80 -14.83 -7.41
CA SER A 445 33.56 -14.84 -8.67
C SER A 445 33.80 -16.25 -9.23
N GLN A 446 32.93 -17.20 -8.88
CA GLN A 446 32.94 -18.54 -9.44
C GLN A 446 32.13 -18.52 -10.74
N PRO A 447 32.52 -19.28 -11.78
CA PRO A 447 31.73 -19.35 -13.00
C PRO A 447 30.35 -19.94 -12.65
N ALA A 448 29.32 -19.09 -12.69
CA ALA A 448 27.95 -19.46 -12.32
C ALA A 448 27.36 -20.55 -13.24
N GLU A 449 27.95 -20.72 -14.43
CA GLU A 449 27.60 -21.72 -15.45
C GLU A 449 27.99 -23.15 -15.06
N LEU A 450 28.81 -23.37 -14.02
CA LEU A 450 29.35 -24.70 -13.71
C LEU A 450 28.54 -25.55 -12.71
N GLU A 451 27.60 -24.97 -11.94
CA GLU A 451 26.79 -25.77 -10.98
C GLU A 451 25.34 -26.02 -11.43
N VAL A 452 24.60 -25.02 -11.94
CA VAL A 452 23.15 -25.19 -12.26
C VAL A 452 22.72 -24.40 -13.51
N GLY A 453 22.70 -25.08 -14.66
CA GLY A 453 22.16 -24.56 -15.92
C GLY A 453 20.65 -24.31 -15.91
N VAL A 454 20.10 -23.79 -17.01
CA VAL A 454 18.64 -23.63 -17.20
C VAL A 454 17.98 -24.97 -17.54
N SER A 455 18.69 -25.79 -18.31
CA SER A 455 18.30 -27.14 -18.76
C SER A 455 19.32 -28.18 -18.28
N LEU A 456 19.04 -29.45 -18.59
CA LEU A 456 19.99 -30.53 -18.39
C LEU A 456 21.31 -30.25 -19.13
N ASP A 457 22.42 -30.35 -18.41
CA ASP A 457 23.77 -30.38 -18.98
C ASP A 457 24.37 -31.76 -18.74
N GLU A 458 24.48 -32.55 -19.80
CA GLU A 458 24.99 -33.91 -19.70
C GLU A 458 26.49 -33.97 -19.42
N SER A 459 27.22 -32.90 -19.76
CA SER A 459 28.67 -32.78 -19.61
C SER A 459 29.10 -32.39 -18.19
N ASN A 460 28.16 -31.99 -17.33
CA ASN A 460 28.47 -31.54 -15.98
C ASN A 460 29.12 -32.66 -15.13
N LEU A 461 30.31 -32.36 -14.61
CA LEU A 461 31.13 -33.30 -13.84
C LEU A 461 30.88 -33.25 -12.32
N ASN A 462 30.07 -32.30 -11.84
CA ASN A 462 29.78 -32.14 -10.41
C ASN A 462 29.11 -33.40 -9.85
N ALA A 463 29.66 -33.94 -8.76
CA ALA A 463 29.18 -35.17 -8.15
C ALA A 463 27.72 -35.07 -7.68
N ALA A 464 27.32 -33.95 -7.06
CA ALA A 464 25.95 -33.75 -6.60
C ALA A 464 24.96 -33.69 -7.78
N TYR A 465 25.33 -33.01 -8.88
CA TYR A 465 24.53 -32.94 -10.09
C TYR A 465 24.32 -34.33 -10.72
N ARG A 466 25.40 -35.12 -10.83
CA ARG A 466 25.36 -36.49 -11.36
C ARG A 466 24.54 -37.45 -10.50
N LEU A 467 24.67 -37.35 -9.16
CA LEU A 467 23.87 -38.15 -8.24
C LEU A 467 22.38 -37.80 -8.33
N GLY A 468 22.04 -36.52 -8.49
CA GLY A 468 20.65 -36.09 -8.76
C GLY A 468 20.10 -36.66 -10.07
N ARG A 469 20.89 -36.62 -11.15
CA ARG A 469 20.53 -37.23 -12.45
C ARG A 469 20.32 -38.74 -12.33
N LEU A 470 21.24 -39.44 -11.66
CA LEU A 470 21.14 -40.87 -11.42
C LEU A 470 19.84 -41.19 -10.66
N PHE A 471 19.52 -40.45 -9.60
CA PHE A 471 18.28 -40.61 -8.85
C PHE A 471 17.04 -40.47 -9.74
N ALA A 472 16.99 -39.41 -10.55
CA ALA A 472 15.86 -39.15 -11.45
C ALA A 472 15.67 -40.25 -12.50
N VAL A 473 16.76 -40.76 -13.09
CA VAL A 473 16.71 -41.87 -14.05
C VAL A 473 16.25 -43.17 -13.38
N LEU A 474 16.74 -43.47 -12.16
CA LEU A 474 16.31 -44.66 -11.42
C LEU A 474 14.82 -44.60 -11.04
N GLU A 475 14.32 -43.44 -10.62
CA GLU A 475 12.90 -43.24 -10.32
C GLU A 475 12.07 -43.43 -11.58
N ARG A 476 12.47 -42.80 -12.70
CA ARG A 476 11.76 -42.93 -13.97
C ARG A 476 11.75 -44.37 -14.50
N ALA A 477 12.87 -45.08 -14.38
CA ALA A 477 12.95 -46.49 -14.75
C ALA A 477 12.00 -47.36 -13.90
N GLN A 478 11.92 -47.08 -12.59
CA GLN A 478 11.01 -47.78 -11.69
C GLN A 478 9.53 -47.51 -12.05
N GLU A 479 9.15 -46.26 -12.27
CA GLU A 479 7.79 -45.88 -12.67
C GLU A 479 7.39 -46.52 -14.01
N ALA A 480 8.28 -46.50 -14.99
CA ALA A 480 8.03 -47.08 -16.31
C ALA A 480 7.90 -48.61 -16.25
N ALA A 481 8.69 -49.28 -15.41
CA ALA A 481 8.65 -50.73 -15.25
C ALA A 481 7.40 -51.19 -14.49
N ASN A 482 6.88 -50.40 -13.55
CA ASN A 482 5.73 -50.79 -12.73
C ASN A 482 4.77 -49.61 -12.44
N PRO A 483 3.82 -49.34 -13.35
CA PRO A 483 2.93 -48.17 -13.25
C PRO A 483 1.93 -48.20 -12.07
N ARG A 484 1.78 -49.34 -11.36
CA ARG A 484 0.82 -49.51 -10.26
C ARG A 484 1.47 -49.48 -8.87
N LEU A 485 2.69 -48.94 -8.76
CA LEU A 485 3.39 -48.86 -7.48
C LEU A 485 2.71 -47.88 -6.51
N ASN A 486 2.56 -48.30 -5.25
CA ASN A 486 2.05 -47.44 -4.17
C ASN A 486 3.11 -46.46 -3.62
N ALA A 487 4.40 -46.71 -3.87
CA ALA A 487 5.51 -45.86 -3.45
C ALA A 487 6.74 -46.10 -4.34
N THR A 488 7.39 -45.01 -4.75
CA THR A 488 8.62 -44.99 -5.54
C THR A 488 9.88 -44.93 -4.65
N ILE A 489 11.06 -45.03 -5.25
CA ILE A 489 12.33 -44.75 -4.56
C ILE A 489 12.39 -43.31 -4.06
N ARG A 490 11.73 -42.35 -4.72
CA ARG A 490 11.62 -40.97 -4.25
C ARG A 490 10.88 -40.91 -2.92
N ASP A 491 9.76 -41.60 -2.82
CA ASP A 491 8.93 -41.58 -1.61
C ASP A 491 9.66 -42.15 -0.39
N ARG A 492 10.52 -43.14 -0.60
CA ARG A 492 11.22 -43.84 0.48
C ARG A 492 12.60 -43.29 0.79
N TYR A 493 13.37 -42.91 -0.24
CA TYR A 493 14.80 -42.68 -0.10
C TYR A 493 15.26 -41.27 -0.44
N TYR A 494 14.42 -40.38 -0.98
CA TYR A 494 14.86 -39.04 -1.40
C TYR A 494 15.59 -38.27 -0.27
N GLY A 495 15.06 -38.31 0.95
CA GLY A 495 15.65 -37.63 2.10
C GLY A 495 17.06 -38.12 2.45
N ALA A 496 17.30 -39.43 2.36
CA ALA A 496 18.60 -40.04 2.60
C ALA A 496 19.54 -39.84 1.40
N ALA A 497 19.06 -40.06 0.17
CA ALA A 497 19.82 -39.89 -1.06
C ALA A 497 20.37 -38.46 -1.24
N SER A 498 19.59 -37.46 -0.81
CA SER A 498 19.98 -36.04 -0.91
C SER A 498 20.92 -35.56 0.21
N THR A 499 21.10 -36.32 1.29
CA THR A 499 21.90 -35.89 2.45
C THR A 499 23.10 -36.80 2.73
N THR A 500 22.92 -38.11 2.58
CA THR A 500 23.94 -39.14 2.73
C THR A 500 23.89 -40.10 1.53
N PRO A 501 24.32 -39.67 0.32
CA PRO A 501 24.17 -40.47 -0.89
C PRO A 501 24.71 -41.90 -0.78
N VAL A 502 25.83 -42.09 -0.07
CA VAL A 502 26.48 -43.40 0.12
C VAL A 502 25.58 -44.45 0.79
N THR A 503 24.57 -44.05 1.56
CA THR A 503 23.66 -44.99 2.22
C THR A 503 22.53 -45.47 1.30
N VAL A 504 22.35 -44.84 0.13
CA VAL A 504 21.28 -45.15 -0.83
C VAL A 504 21.83 -45.64 -2.17
N PHE A 505 22.96 -45.09 -2.62
CA PHE A 505 23.68 -45.51 -3.81
C PHE A 505 24.86 -46.40 -3.38
N PRO A 506 24.70 -47.74 -3.40
CA PRO A 506 25.75 -48.69 -3.02
C PRO A 506 26.93 -48.73 -4.01
#